data_AF-A0A845Z5X7-F1
#
_entry.id   AF-A0A845Z5X7-F1
#
_cell.length_a   1.000
_cell.length_b   1.000
_cell.length_c   1.000
_cell.angle_alpha   90.00
_cell.angle_beta   90.00
_cell.angle_gamma   90.00
#
_symmetry.space_group_name_H-M   'P 1'
#
loop_
_entity.id
_entity.type
_entity.pdbx_description
1 polymer ?
#
loop_
_entity_poly.entity_id
_entity_poly.type
_entity_poly.pdbx_seq_one_letter_code
_entity_poly.pdbx_strand_id
1 'polypeptide(L)'
;MPKMFSSPESQENGQFPETYVTLTDEAERSLCCTVEYSIELDNQEYVMLLPVDLPIEIFTWTQGDSDQVPVGDEMEIDRIFDTAKVVLEEQNLTLQRTAITLTVTGELPEL
;
A
#
# COMPACT_ATOMS: atom_id res chain seq x y z
N MET A 1 26.02 -45.53 14.50
CA MET A 1 25.03 -44.81 15.32
C MET A 1 24.48 -43.67 14.47
N PRO A 2 23.18 -43.64 14.13
CA PRO A 2 22.61 -42.54 13.38
C PRO A 2 22.34 -41.36 14.33
N LYS A 3 22.81 -40.15 13.96
CA LYS A 3 22.45 -38.89 14.61
C LYS A 3 21.09 -38.45 14.06
N MET A 4 20.10 -38.34 14.95
CA MET A 4 18.87 -37.61 14.68
C MET A 4 19.22 -36.13 14.48
N PHE A 5 18.83 -35.56 13.34
CA PHE A 5 18.75 -34.11 13.20
C PHE A 5 17.38 -33.70 13.74
N SER A 6 17.39 -33.11 14.92
CA SER A 6 16.22 -32.53 15.56
C SER A 6 15.74 -31.33 14.76
N SER A 7 14.49 -31.34 14.32
CA SER A 7 13.77 -30.13 13.92
C SER A 7 13.69 -29.17 15.10
N PRO A 8 13.95 -27.87 14.94
CA PRO A 8 13.44 -26.88 15.88
C PRO A 8 12.00 -26.55 15.49
N GLU A 9 11.04 -27.29 16.03
CA GLU A 9 9.74 -26.70 16.33
C GLU A 9 9.89 -26.00 17.67
N SER A 10 9.78 -24.68 17.65
CA SER A 10 9.65 -23.87 18.86
C SER A 10 8.59 -22.83 18.55
N GLN A 11 7.40 -23.06 19.11
CA GLN A 11 6.34 -22.06 19.16
C GLN A 11 6.84 -20.91 20.04
N GLU A 12 7.28 -19.84 19.40
CA GLU A 12 7.56 -18.56 20.04
C GLU A 12 6.37 -17.63 19.74
N ASN A 13 5.92 -16.92 20.77
CA ASN A 13 4.72 -16.08 20.80
C ASN A 13 4.41 -15.41 19.45
N GLY A 14 3.16 -15.55 18.97
CA GLY A 14 2.67 -15.14 17.65
C GLY A 14 2.70 -13.64 17.36
N GLN A 15 3.89 -13.05 17.40
CA GLN A 15 4.22 -11.72 16.96
C GLN A 15 5.41 -11.88 16.02
N PHE A 16 5.12 -12.21 14.77
CA PHE A 16 6.11 -12.14 13.72
C PHE A 16 6.65 -10.70 13.70
N PRO A 17 7.97 -10.47 13.71
CA PRO A 17 8.49 -9.12 13.52
C PRO A 17 7.89 -8.56 12.23
N GLU A 18 7.23 -7.40 12.32
CA GLU A 18 6.67 -6.72 11.16
C GLU A 18 7.78 -6.57 10.13
N THR A 19 7.68 -7.36 9.07
CA THR A 19 8.68 -7.37 8.01
C THR A 19 8.27 -6.27 7.04
N TYR A 20 9.07 -5.22 7.00
CA TYR A 20 8.85 -4.08 6.12
C TYR A 20 9.55 -4.28 4.79
N VAL A 21 8.85 -3.94 3.71
CA VAL A 21 9.35 -3.96 2.33
C VAL A 21 9.08 -2.60 1.71
N THR A 22 10.09 -2.01 1.09
CA THR A 22 9.92 -0.76 0.32
C THR A 22 9.88 -1.09 -1.16
N LEU A 23 8.76 -0.77 -1.80
CA LEU A 23 8.61 -0.80 -3.25
C LEU A 23 9.09 0.54 -3.81
N THR A 24 9.76 0.50 -4.96
CA THR A 24 10.20 1.69 -5.70
C THR A 24 9.76 1.57 -7.15
N ASP A 25 9.19 2.63 -7.70
CA ASP A 25 8.75 2.65 -9.10
C ASP A 25 9.80 3.30 -10.04
N GLU A 26 9.46 3.39 -11.33
CA GLU A 26 10.34 3.97 -12.36
C GLU A 26 10.58 5.48 -12.16
N ALA A 27 9.74 6.16 -11.38
CA ALA A 27 9.87 7.57 -11.04
C ALA A 27 10.61 7.79 -9.71
N GLU A 28 11.25 6.75 -9.16
CA GLU A 28 11.97 6.75 -7.89
C GLU A 28 11.10 7.13 -6.67
N ARG A 29 9.78 6.99 -6.79
CA ARG A 29 8.87 7.13 -5.64
C ARG A 29 8.97 5.85 -4.80
N SER A 30 8.62 5.95 -3.52
CA SER A 30 8.66 4.81 -2.60
C SER A 30 7.29 4.53 -2.00
N LEU A 31 7.00 3.25 -1.76
CA LEU A 31 5.84 2.79 -1.00
C LEU A 31 6.32 1.80 0.06
N CYS A 32 6.07 2.10 1.33
CA CYS A 32 6.41 1.23 2.44
C CYS A 32 5.23 0.28 2.71
N CYS A 33 5.52 -1.01 2.79
CA CYS A 33 4.53 -2.05 3.05
C CYS A 33 4.99 -2.97 4.18
N THR A 34 4.03 -3.56 4.89
CA THR A 34 4.25 -4.75 5.70
C THR A 34 3.99 -6.00 4.88
N VAL A 35 4.67 -7.10 5.23
CA VAL A 35 4.31 -8.44 4.73
C VAL A 35 3.15 -8.98 5.56
N GLU A 36 1.99 -9.12 4.93
CA GLU A 36 0.78 -9.64 5.57
C GLU A 36 0.75 -11.17 5.54
N TYR A 37 1.10 -11.77 4.39
CA TYR A 37 1.18 -13.22 4.22
C TYR A 37 2.36 -13.59 3.32
N SER A 38 2.92 -14.79 3.51
CA SER A 38 3.87 -15.40 2.58
C SER A 38 3.41 -16.79 2.15
N ILE A 39 3.72 -17.15 0.90
CA ILE A 39 3.44 -18.45 0.32
C ILE A 39 4.63 -18.91 -0.52
N GLU A 40 5.02 -20.17 -0.38
CA GLU A 40 6.00 -20.81 -1.25
C GLU A 40 5.27 -21.57 -2.36
N LEU A 41 5.57 -21.25 -3.62
CA LEU A 41 5.06 -21.91 -4.80
C LEU A 41 6.21 -22.15 -5.78
N ASP A 42 6.38 -23.39 -6.25
CA ASP A 42 7.42 -23.78 -7.20
C ASP A 42 8.84 -23.32 -6.79
N ASN A 43 9.19 -23.50 -5.50
CA ASN A 43 10.45 -23.04 -4.89
C ASN A 43 10.71 -21.54 -4.98
N GLN A 44 9.65 -20.75 -5.17
CA GLN A 44 9.69 -19.29 -5.12
C GLN A 44 8.76 -18.79 -4.00
N GLU A 45 9.30 -17.88 -3.19
CA GLU A 45 8.53 -17.20 -2.15
C GLU A 45 7.78 -16.00 -2.76
N TYR A 46 6.49 -15.92 -2.45
CA TYR A 46 5.63 -14.80 -2.77
C TYR A 46 5.11 -14.20 -1.47
N VAL A 47 5.03 -12.88 -1.43
CA VAL A 47 4.53 -12.14 -0.26
C VAL A 47 3.36 -11.26 -0.67
N MET A 48 2.34 -11.23 0.18
CA MET A 48 1.26 -10.26 0.10
C MET A 48 1.67 -9.02 0.90
N LEU A 49 1.71 -7.89 0.23
CA LEU A 49 2.12 -6.63 0.82
C LEU A 49 0.90 -5.78 1.15
N LEU A 50 0.89 -5.22 2.35
CA LEU A 50 -0.08 -4.22 2.78
C LEU A 50 0.63 -2.87 2.94
N PRO A 51 0.23 -1.81 2.22
CA PRO A 51 0.75 -0.47 2.44
C PRO A 51 0.62 -0.06 3.91
N VAL A 52 1.66 0.58 4.45
CA VAL A 52 1.62 1.17 5.80
C VAL A 52 0.63 2.32 5.86
N ASP A 53 0.61 3.15 4.81
CA ASP A 53 -0.29 4.28 4.64
C ASP A 53 -1.51 3.87 3.80
N LEU A 54 -2.68 4.45 4.07
CA LEU A 54 -3.94 4.02 3.46
C LEU A 54 -3.94 4.34 1.95
N PRO A 55 -4.12 3.34 1.06
CA PRO A 55 -4.21 3.59 -0.37
C PRO A 55 -5.52 4.29 -0.71
N ILE A 56 -5.46 5.27 -1.62
CA ILE A 56 -6.64 5.98 -2.12
C ILE A 56 -6.62 6.08 -3.65
N GLU A 57 -7.79 6.31 -4.23
CA GLU A 57 -7.97 6.51 -5.67
C GLU A 57 -8.82 7.76 -5.92
N ILE A 58 -8.47 8.53 -6.94
CA ILE A 58 -9.23 9.72 -7.33
C ILE A 58 -10.22 9.31 -8.41
N PHE A 59 -11.49 9.69 -8.22
CA PHE A 59 -12.56 9.44 -9.19
C PHE A 59 -13.02 10.74 -9.84
N THR A 60 -13.42 10.63 -11.11
CA THR A 60 -14.06 11.69 -11.87
C THR A 60 -15.41 11.23 -12.42
N TRP A 61 -16.28 12.18 -12.73
CA TRP A 61 -17.59 11.89 -13.33
C TRP A 61 -17.53 12.02 -14.84
N THR A 62 -18.16 11.09 -15.54
CA THR A 62 -18.34 11.22 -16.99
C THR A 62 -19.50 12.16 -17.29
N GLN A 63 -19.32 13.03 -18.29
CA GLN A 63 -20.34 14.03 -18.61
C GLN A 63 -21.60 13.35 -19.16
N GLY A 64 -22.71 13.48 -18.43
CA GLY A 64 -24.01 12.92 -18.82
C GLY A 64 -24.33 11.54 -18.24
N ASP A 65 -23.46 11.00 -17.38
CA ASP A 65 -23.70 9.78 -16.61
C ASP A 65 -23.58 10.07 -15.10
N SER A 66 -24.16 9.21 -14.27
CA SER A 66 -23.94 9.19 -12.83
C SER A 66 -22.70 8.40 -12.42
N ASP A 67 -22.11 7.66 -13.36
CA ASP A 67 -21.01 6.75 -13.10
C ASP A 67 -19.68 7.50 -12.86
N GLN A 68 -18.96 7.04 -11.84
CA GLN A 68 -17.63 7.51 -11.48
C GLN A 68 -16.57 6.60 -12.11
N VAL A 69 -15.53 7.19 -12.67
CA VAL A 69 -14.39 6.46 -13.25
C VAL A 69 -13.09 6.86 -12.56
N PRO A 70 -12.18 5.90 -12.29
CA PRO A 70 -10.86 6.22 -11.76
C PRO A 70 -10.05 7.13 -12.69
N VAL A 71 -9.32 8.07 -12.10
CA VAL A 71 -8.33 8.88 -12.80
C VAL A 71 -7.02 8.11 -12.86
N GLY A 72 -6.76 7.45 -13.99
CA GLY A 72 -5.53 6.65 -14.20
C GLY A 72 -4.38 7.40 -14.90
N ASP A 73 -4.61 8.58 -15.45
CA ASP A 73 -3.57 9.38 -16.13
C ASP A 73 -2.73 10.16 -15.11
N GLU A 74 -1.43 9.90 -15.06
CA GLU A 74 -0.51 10.60 -14.16
C GLU A 74 -0.50 12.11 -14.40
N MET A 75 -0.64 12.57 -15.66
CA MET A 75 -0.68 14.00 -15.96
C MET A 75 -1.96 14.67 -15.45
N GLU A 76 -3.06 13.93 -15.39
CA GLU A 76 -4.31 14.43 -14.83
C GLU A 76 -4.20 14.51 -13.30
N ILE A 77 -3.66 13.46 -12.67
CA ILE A 77 -3.33 13.45 -11.24
C ILE A 77 -2.44 14.65 -10.91
N ASP A 78 -1.37 14.91 -11.69
CA ASP A 78 -0.46 16.04 -11.50
C ASP A 78 -1.17 17.39 -11.45
N ARG A 79 -2.18 17.60 -12.32
CA ARG A 79 -2.91 18.87 -12.39
C ARG A 79 -3.76 19.11 -11.15
N ILE A 80 -4.28 18.06 -10.54
CA ILE A 80 -5.22 18.15 -9.41
C ILE A 80 -4.56 17.87 -8.06
N PHE A 81 -3.35 17.30 -8.04
CA PHE A 81 -2.69 16.80 -6.83
C PHE A 81 -2.56 17.87 -5.74
N ASP A 82 -2.04 19.05 -6.09
CA ASP A 82 -1.85 20.13 -5.12
C ASP A 82 -3.19 20.62 -4.53
N THR A 83 -4.26 20.60 -5.35
CA THR A 83 -5.60 20.96 -4.87
C THR A 83 -6.16 19.89 -3.94
N ALA A 84 -6.07 18.61 -4.35
CA ALA A 84 -6.54 17.49 -3.54
C ALA A 84 -5.79 17.40 -2.21
N LYS A 85 -4.48 17.65 -2.22
CA LYS A 85 -3.63 17.70 -1.03
C LYS A 85 -4.14 18.74 -0.04
N VAL A 86 -4.38 19.98 -0.48
CA VAL A 86 -4.89 21.05 0.39
C VAL A 86 -6.26 20.68 0.98
N VAL A 87 -7.17 20.14 0.16
CA VAL A 87 -8.51 19.73 0.63
C VAL A 87 -8.44 18.63 1.69
N LEU A 88 -7.55 17.66 1.52
CA LEU A 88 -7.35 16.59 2.51
C LEU A 88 -6.66 17.12 3.78
N GLU A 89 -5.73 18.07 3.66
CA GLU A 89 -5.08 18.70 4.82
C GLU A 89 -6.09 19.42 5.73
N GLU A 90 -7.16 20.02 5.17
CA GLU A 90 -8.26 20.60 5.96
C GLU A 90 -8.96 19.57 6.88
N GLN A 91 -8.86 18.29 6.54
CA GLN A 91 -9.40 17.17 7.30
C GLN A 91 -8.33 16.44 8.13
N ASN A 92 -7.14 17.01 8.30
CA ASN A 92 -5.98 16.38 8.94
C ASN A 92 -5.51 15.10 8.22
N LEU A 93 -5.69 15.04 6.90
CA LEU A 93 -5.23 13.96 6.04
C LEU A 93 -4.09 14.46 5.15
N THR A 94 -2.96 13.74 5.12
CA THR A 94 -1.81 14.10 4.28
C THR A 94 -1.75 13.19 3.06
N LEU A 95 -2.06 13.75 1.89
CA LEU A 95 -1.93 13.06 0.61
C LEU A 95 -0.46 12.92 0.20
N GLN A 96 -0.07 11.72 -0.24
CA GLN A 96 1.28 11.39 -0.66
C GLN A 96 1.28 10.74 -2.04
N ARG A 97 2.32 11.07 -2.81
CA ARG A 97 2.59 10.49 -4.12
C ARG A 97 3.62 9.38 -3.96
N THR A 98 3.15 8.21 -3.54
CA THR A 98 3.97 7.02 -3.31
C THR A 98 4.13 6.21 -4.60
N ALA A 99 4.97 5.18 -4.56
CA ALA A 99 5.08 4.25 -5.68
C ALA A 99 3.74 3.53 -5.89
N ILE A 100 3.41 3.23 -7.15
CA ILE A 100 2.29 2.37 -7.57
C ILE A 100 0.88 2.98 -7.34
N THR A 101 0.63 3.64 -6.21
CA THR A 101 -0.68 4.23 -5.86
C THR A 101 -0.52 5.53 -5.08
N LEU A 102 -1.62 6.27 -4.88
CA LEU A 102 -1.66 7.37 -3.93
C LEU A 102 -1.93 6.81 -2.52
N THR A 103 -1.30 7.41 -1.52
CA THR A 103 -1.58 7.07 -0.11
C THR A 103 -1.95 8.29 0.69
N VAL A 104 -2.66 8.07 1.79
CA VAL A 104 -3.02 9.10 2.76
C VAL A 104 -2.61 8.67 4.16
N THR A 105 -2.11 9.62 4.94
CA THR A 105 -1.87 9.45 6.38
C THR A 105 -2.80 10.34 7.19
N GLY A 106 -3.21 9.87 8.37
CA GLY A 106 -4.18 10.52 9.23
C GLY A 106 -5.41 9.65 9.48
N GLU A 107 -6.33 10.14 10.30
CA GLU A 107 -7.55 9.42 10.64
C GLU A 107 -8.65 9.76 9.64
N LEU A 108 -9.19 8.75 8.95
CA LEU A 108 -10.34 8.93 8.09
C LEU A 108 -11.57 9.29 8.93
N PRO A 109 -12.42 10.22 8.46
CA PRO A 109 -13.68 10.51 9.13
C PRO A 109 -14.58 9.26 9.14
N GLU A 110 -15.39 9.12 10.19
CA GLU A 110 -16.41 8.08 10.27
C GLU A 110 -17.44 8.23 9.12
N LEU A 111 -17.89 7.10 8.56
CA LEU A 111 -18.85 7.03 7.45
C LEU A 111 -20.32 7.25 7.88
#